data_AF-A0A519X4I8-F1
#
_entry.id   AF-A0A519X4I8-F1
#
_cell.length_a   1.000
_cell.length_b   1.000
_cell.length_c   1.000
_cell.angle_alpha   90.00
_cell.angle_beta   90.00
_cell.angle_gamma   90.00
#
_symmetry.space_group_name_H-M   'P 1'
#
loop_
_entity.id
_entity.type
_entity.pdbx_description
1 polymer ?
#
loop_
_entity_poly.entity_id
_entity_poly.type
_entity_poly.pdbx_seq_one_letter_code
_entity_poly.pdbx_strand_id
1 'polypeptide(L)'
;MTSRLRIFIVCFVASITFGHISFGQSANNAKIDSIVSRLVLIGDAGELDLQQDGVINNATTQVIKGATTVFYLGDNIYPRGMELPGSKEEQQTKDIITSQFKPFRALDAPVYFIPGNHDWDKSGPLGLEKVRRQGDFLKEQNDKRLALVPQNGCPGPYEIPLAGDLVVLAFDSEWWLFPYDKTNPKGVCDCNTEEEVIEKFKVLLKKNQGKTIILASHHPFQTYGSHGGYYSWKDHIFPLTAINHKLYIPLPVIGSLYPLLRSVFVNPEDQAHKKYQRMISSIDGVFKGYNNVIHMSGHDHGLQFIKNSQIQVVSGSGAKHSYVRKGKDALYASTKPGYVIMDRMRNNYLRFTYYAQTDGKFEQVFYTECKL
;
A
#
# COMPACT_ATOMS: atom_id res chain seq x y z
N MET A 1 -1.36 -34.79 -24.41
CA MET A 1 -1.63 -34.02 -23.17
C MET A 1 -0.29 -33.55 -22.61
N THR A 2 0.15 -32.34 -22.97
CA THR A 2 1.33 -31.72 -22.37
C THR A 2 0.94 -31.16 -21.00
N SER A 3 1.37 -31.81 -19.92
CA SER A 3 1.20 -31.25 -18.56
C SER A 3 2.01 -29.96 -18.47
N ARG A 4 1.34 -28.81 -18.48
CA ARG A 4 2.01 -27.55 -18.14
C ARG A 4 2.38 -27.59 -16.67
N LEU A 5 3.68 -27.67 -16.38
CA LEU A 5 4.24 -27.53 -15.04
C LEU A 5 3.76 -26.18 -14.47
N ARG A 6 2.92 -26.21 -13.42
CA ARG A 6 2.49 -24.98 -12.74
C ARG A 6 3.64 -24.49 -11.87
N ILE A 7 4.36 -23.47 -12.33
CA ILE A 7 5.43 -22.82 -11.57
C ILE A 7 4.75 -21.84 -10.59
N PHE A 8 4.84 -22.11 -9.29
CA PHE A 8 4.36 -21.22 -8.24
C PHE A 8 5.52 -20.42 -7.65
N ILE A 9 5.26 -19.18 -7.21
CA ILE A 9 6.26 -18.39 -6.49
C ILE A 9 6.61 -19.09 -5.16
N VAL A 10 7.84 -19.56 -5.03
CA VAL A 10 8.35 -20.22 -3.80
C VAL A 10 9.11 -19.21 -2.97
N CYS A 11 8.75 -19.06 -1.69
CA CYS A 11 9.38 -18.08 -0.80
C CYS A 11 10.12 -18.80 0.31
N PHE A 12 11.30 -18.31 0.65
CA PHE A 12 12.16 -18.77 1.72
C PHE A 12 12.20 -17.70 2.80
N VAL A 13 11.96 -18.10 4.05
CA VAL A 13 12.15 -17.26 5.23
C VAL A 13 13.44 -17.71 5.89
N ALA A 14 14.36 -16.78 6.12
CA ALA A 14 15.59 -17.07 6.82
C ALA A 14 15.55 -16.41 8.20
N SER A 15 15.73 -17.22 9.24
CA SER A 15 15.76 -16.77 10.62
C SER A 15 17.00 -15.90 10.85
N ILE A 16 16.82 -14.66 11.30
CA ILE A 16 17.93 -13.82 11.75
C ILE A 16 18.34 -14.31 13.14
N THR A 17 19.35 -15.18 13.21
CA THR A 17 20.10 -15.37 14.46
C THR A 17 21.14 -14.25 14.54
N PHE A 18 21.05 -13.37 15.55
CA PHE A 18 22.08 -12.38 15.85
C PHE A 18 23.36 -13.10 16.35
N GLY A 19 24.14 -13.61 15.42
CA GLY A 19 25.54 -13.95 15.63
C GLY A 19 26.39 -12.80 15.12
N HIS A 20 27.23 -12.23 15.97
CA HIS A 20 28.24 -11.25 15.53
C HIS A 20 29.22 -11.91 14.57
N ILE A 21 28.98 -11.74 13.27
CA ILE A 21 29.97 -12.02 12.23
C ILE A 21 30.15 -10.74 11.43
N SER A 22 31.29 -10.09 11.66
CA SER A 22 31.76 -8.95 10.88
C SER A 22 32.15 -9.42 9.47
N PHE A 23 31.21 -9.40 8.52
CA PHE A 23 31.53 -9.47 7.09
C PHE A 23 31.63 -8.05 6.52
N GLY A 24 32.82 -7.74 5.98
CA GLY A 24 33.23 -6.41 5.57
C GLY A 24 32.47 -5.81 4.38
N GLN A 25 32.71 -4.51 4.18
CA GLN A 25 32.16 -3.60 3.15
C GLN A 25 32.01 -4.20 1.73
N SER A 26 32.89 -5.13 1.33
CA SER A 26 32.85 -5.78 0.01
C SER A 26 31.64 -6.68 -0.22
N ALA A 27 31.09 -7.32 0.82
CA ALA A 27 29.91 -8.19 0.69
C ALA A 27 28.60 -7.40 0.51
N ASN A 28 28.50 -6.22 1.14
CA ASN A 28 27.35 -5.33 0.97
C ASN A 28 27.29 -4.72 -0.44
N ASN A 29 28.43 -4.34 -1.01
CA ASN A 29 28.50 -3.82 -2.38
C ASN A 29 28.08 -4.89 -3.41
N ALA A 30 28.60 -6.12 -3.30
CA ALA A 30 28.19 -7.22 -4.20
C ALA A 30 26.70 -7.58 -4.10
N LYS A 31 26.08 -7.39 -2.92
CA LYS A 31 24.65 -7.63 -2.70
C LYS A 31 23.79 -6.53 -3.34
N ILE A 32 24.23 -5.27 -3.30
CA ILE A 32 23.58 -4.12 -3.98
C ILE A 32 23.73 -4.23 -5.51
N ASP A 33 24.90 -4.65 -6.00
CA ASP A 33 25.17 -4.80 -7.44
C ASP A 33 24.25 -5.84 -8.14
N SER A 34 23.62 -6.71 -7.35
CA SER A 34 22.66 -7.71 -7.81
C SER A 34 21.20 -7.22 -7.88
N ILE A 35 20.90 -5.98 -7.46
CA ILE A 35 19.54 -5.41 -7.52
C ILE A 35 19.34 -4.73 -8.88
N VAL A 36 18.26 -5.13 -9.57
CA VAL A 36 17.85 -4.61 -10.88
C VAL A 36 16.84 -3.48 -10.74
N SER A 37 15.91 -3.61 -9.79
CA SER A 37 14.92 -2.59 -9.46
C SER A 37 14.58 -2.69 -7.97
N ARG A 38 14.38 -1.54 -7.32
CA ARG A 38 13.97 -1.43 -5.93
C ARG A 38 12.68 -0.63 -5.84
N LEU A 39 11.70 -1.16 -5.14
CA LEU A 39 10.48 -0.43 -4.78
C LEU A 39 10.53 -0.13 -3.29
N VAL A 40 10.37 1.14 -2.93
CA VAL A 40 10.12 1.57 -1.55
C VAL A 40 8.62 1.78 -1.42
N LEU A 41 7.99 1.07 -0.50
CA LEU A 41 6.54 1.03 -0.31
C LEU A 41 6.20 1.65 1.04
N ILE A 42 5.40 2.71 1.04
CA ILE A 42 4.98 3.43 2.24
C ILE A 42 3.48 3.69 2.10
N GLY A 43 2.68 3.42 3.12
CA GLY A 43 1.25 3.75 3.15
C GLY A 43 0.92 4.51 4.42
N ASP A 44 -0.20 5.24 4.42
CA ASP A 44 -0.78 5.83 5.62
C ASP A 44 0.18 6.83 6.28
N ALA A 45 0.88 7.62 5.45
CA ALA A 45 1.91 8.58 5.84
C ALA A 45 1.40 10.03 5.87
N GLY A 46 0.09 10.24 5.89
CA GLY A 46 -0.52 11.56 5.75
C GLY A 46 -0.50 12.47 6.98
N GLU A 47 0.30 12.21 8.00
CA GLU A 47 0.53 13.15 9.12
C GLU A 47 1.89 13.83 8.96
N LEU A 48 2.11 14.99 9.61
CA LEU A 48 3.43 15.61 9.71
C LEU A 48 3.94 15.50 11.16
N ASP A 49 4.35 14.29 11.56
CA ASP A 49 4.76 13.96 12.91
C ASP A 49 6.12 13.22 12.98
N LEU A 50 6.58 12.93 14.20
CA LEU A 50 7.85 12.23 14.45
C LEU A 50 7.86 10.79 13.89
N GLN A 51 6.69 10.15 13.80
CA GLN A 51 6.59 8.80 13.26
C GLN A 51 6.82 8.84 11.73
N GLN A 52 6.09 9.71 11.04
CA GLN A 52 6.22 9.94 9.60
C GLN A 52 7.66 10.31 9.23
N ASP A 53 8.23 11.29 9.94
CA ASP A 53 9.59 11.76 9.71
C ASP A 53 10.61 10.63 9.88
N GLY A 54 10.48 9.82 10.94
CA GLY A 54 11.35 8.66 11.17
C GLY A 54 11.27 7.61 10.06
N VAL A 55 10.07 7.30 9.58
CA VAL A 55 9.85 6.36 8.47
C VAL A 55 10.49 6.88 7.19
N ILE A 56 10.20 8.12 6.81
CA ILE A 56 10.72 8.73 5.57
C ILE A 56 12.25 8.85 5.63
N ASN A 57 12.79 9.36 6.74
CA ASN A 57 14.24 9.51 6.91
C ASN A 57 14.94 8.16 6.82
N ASN A 58 14.43 7.11 7.47
CA ASN A 58 15.04 5.79 7.33
C ASN A 58 14.91 5.24 5.89
N ALA A 59 13.75 5.36 5.26
CA ALA A 59 13.52 4.88 3.91
C ALA A 59 14.40 5.57 2.86
N THR A 60 14.69 6.87 3.02
CA THR A 60 15.60 7.59 2.11
C THR A 60 17.03 7.04 2.13
N THR A 61 17.50 6.49 3.27
CA THR A 61 18.82 5.82 3.36
C THR A 61 18.90 4.54 2.52
N GLN A 62 17.75 4.01 2.09
CA GLN A 62 17.65 2.78 1.30
C GLN A 62 17.55 3.04 -0.21
N VAL A 63 17.59 4.30 -0.64
CA VAL A 63 17.53 4.66 -2.06
C VAL A 63 18.81 4.24 -2.78
N ILE A 64 18.64 3.54 -3.89
CA ILE A 64 19.68 3.20 -4.86
C ILE A 64 19.42 4.05 -6.10
N LYS A 65 20.31 5.02 -6.36
CA LYS A 65 20.17 5.94 -7.49
C LYS A 65 20.03 5.17 -8.81
N GLY A 66 19.00 5.51 -9.59
CA GLY A 66 18.71 4.87 -10.89
C GLY A 66 18.02 3.50 -10.82
N ALA A 67 17.89 2.89 -9.63
CA ALA A 67 17.20 1.61 -9.45
C ALA A 67 15.94 1.71 -8.57
N THR A 68 15.86 2.73 -7.72
CA THR A 68 14.73 2.90 -6.78
C THR A 68 13.58 3.70 -7.36
N THR A 69 12.35 3.21 -7.16
CA THR A 69 11.08 3.92 -7.33
C THR A 69 10.28 3.84 -6.02
N VAL A 70 9.62 4.93 -5.63
CA VAL A 70 8.86 5.04 -4.39
C VAL A 70 7.38 5.03 -4.69
N PHE A 71 6.61 4.27 -3.91
CA PHE A 71 5.17 4.19 -4.00
C PHE A 71 4.56 4.53 -2.64
N TYR A 72 3.73 5.58 -2.62
CA TYR A 72 2.83 5.88 -1.52
C TYR A 72 1.48 5.19 -1.77
N LEU A 73 1.11 4.24 -0.92
CA LEU A 73 0.00 3.30 -1.11
C LEU A 73 -1.31 3.81 -0.48
N GLY A 74 -1.59 5.10 -0.61
CA GLY A 74 -2.81 5.73 -0.10
C GLY A 74 -2.70 6.33 1.28
N ASP A 75 -3.74 7.10 1.61
CA ASP A 75 -3.84 7.94 2.80
C ASP A 75 -2.64 8.88 2.93
N ASN A 76 -2.45 9.63 1.86
CA ASN A 76 -1.32 10.53 1.67
C ASN A 76 -1.48 11.82 2.47
N ILE A 77 -2.70 12.22 2.81
CA ILE A 77 -3.00 13.42 3.61
C ILE A 77 -4.16 13.14 4.59
N TYR A 78 -3.87 13.18 5.88
CA TYR A 78 -4.87 13.11 6.94
C TYR A 78 -5.35 14.50 7.39
N PRO A 79 -6.58 14.60 7.94
CA PRO A 79 -7.56 13.53 8.08
C PRO A 79 -8.50 13.39 6.88
N ARG A 80 -8.47 14.28 5.89
CA ARG A 80 -9.47 14.32 4.80
C ARG A 80 -8.90 14.78 3.46
N GLY A 81 -7.67 14.36 3.15
CA GLY A 81 -7.07 14.64 1.85
C GLY A 81 -6.62 16.08 1.72
N MET A 82 -6.31 16.47 0.49
CA MET A 82 -5.85 17.82 0.20
C MET A 82 -6.97 18.85 0.38
N GLU A 83 -6.65 19.97 1.03
CA GLU A 83 -7.60 21.05 1.21
C GLU A 83 -7.72 21.91 -0.06
N LEU A 84 -8.94 22.43 -0.27
CA LEU A 84 -9.27 23.21 -1.46
C LEU A 84 -8.75 24.66 -1.33
N PRO A 85 -8.52 25.36 -2.46
CA PRO A 85 -8.03 26.74 -2.45
C PRO A 85 -8.85 27.67 -1.56
N GLY A 86 -8.18 28.40 -0.67
CA GLY A 86 -8.82 29.35 0.27
C GLY A 86 -9.21 28.75 1.63
N SER A 87 -9.02 27.44 1.84
CA SER A 87 -9.13 26.80 3.15
C SER A 87 -8.02 27.28 4.10
N LYS A 88 -8.28 27.34 5.41
CA LYS A 88 -7.27 27.75 6.40
C LYS A 88 -6.13 26.73 6.50
N GLU A 89 -6.44 25.47 6.23
CA GLU A 89 -5.55 24.32 6.31
C GLU A 89 -4.89 23.99 4.95
N GLU A 90 -5.11 24.82 3.90
CA GLU A 90 -4.54 24.60 2.57
C GLU A 90 -3.02 24.41 2.60
N GLN A 91 -2.29 25.30 3.29
CA GLN A 91 -0.83 25.21 3.37
C GLN A 91 -0.37 23.95 4.12
N GLN A 92 -1.06 23.59 5.21
CA GLN A 92 -0.72 22.40 5.99
C GLN A 92 -0.80 21.12 5.14
N THR A 93 -1.85 20.96 4.33
CA THR A 93 -1.97 19.78 3.47
C THR A 93 -0.94 19.73 2.35
N LYS A 94 -0.51 20.89 1.83
CA LYS A 94 0.65 21.00 0.92
C LYS A 94 1.95 20.57 1.61
N ASP A 95 2.16 21.00 2.84
CA ASP A 95 3.37 20.66 3.60
C ASP A 95 3.45 19.16 3.91
N ILE A 96 2.32 18.53 4.27
CA ILE A 96 2.23 17.07 4.53
C ILE A 96 2.65 16.26 3.30
N ILE A 97 2.12 16.55 2.11
CA ILE A 97 2.50 15.78 0.92
C ILE A 97 3.91 16.15 0.43
N THR A 98 4.35 17.39 0.68
CA THR A 98 5.72 17.83 0.35
C THR A 98 6.78 17.13 1.20
N SER A 99 6.52 16.91 2.50
CA SER A 99 7.45 16.19 3.38
C SER A 99 7.71 14.77 2.89
N GLN A 100 6.73 14.17 2.23
CA GLN A 100 6.80 12.82 1.66
C GLN A 100 7.67 12.77 0.41
N PHE A 101 7.35 13.51 -0.65
CA PHE A 101 8.09 13.33 -1.91
C PHE A 101 9.46 14.00 -1.92
N LYS A 102 9.62 15.17 -1.27
CA LYS A 102 10.81 16.02 -1.45
C LYS A 102 12.13 15.31 -1.09
N PRO A 103 12.24 14.55 0.02
CA PRO A 103 13.47 13.81 0.35
C PRO A 103 13.85 12.77 -0.71
N PHE A 104 12.87 12.02 -1.25
CA PHE A 104 13.13 11.02 -2.29
C PHE A 104 13.47 11.64 -3.65
N ARG A 105 12.78 12.74 -4.01
CA ARG A 105 13.08 13.47 -5.24
C ARG A 105 14.47 14.10 -5.21
N ALA A 106 14.94 14.58 -4.04
CA ALA A 106 16.32 15.06 -3.86
C ALA A 106 17.38 13.97 -4.10
N LEU A 107 17.03 12.69 -3.91
CA LEU A 107 17.85 11.52 -4.21
C LEU A 107 17.60 10.94 -5.61
N ASP A 108 16.89 11.69 -6.47
CA ASP A 108 16.61 11.31 -7.86
C ASP A 108 15.71 10.06 -8.01
N ALA A 109 15.01 9.62 -6.95
CA ALA A 109 14.09 8.49 -6.98
C ALA A 109 12.68 8.93 -7.43
N PRO A 110 12.07 8.36 -8.48
CA PRO A 110 10.69 8.67 -8.86
C PRO A 110 9.71 8.35 -7.74
N VAL A 111 8.66 9.16 -7.58
CA VAL A 111 7.65 9.00 -6.53
C VAL A 111 6.26 8.97 -7.15
N TYR A 112 5.51 7.91 -6.86
CA TYR A 112 4.11 7.75 -7.25
C TYR A 112 3.23 7.69 -6.02
N PHE A 113 2.18 8.51 -5.98
CA PHE A 113 1.13 8.45 -4.99
C PHE A 113 -0.07 7.70 -5.55
N ILE A 114 -0.65 6.80 -4.77
CA ILE A 114 -1.94 6.16 -5.02
C ILE A 114 -2.90 6.76 -3.98
N PRO A 115 -4.13 7.16 -4.32
CA PRO A 115 -5.06 7.72 -3.34
C PRO A 115 -5.65 6.64 -2.43
N GLY A 116 -5.86 6.98 -1.17
CA GLY A 116 -6.65 6.20 -0.20
C GLY A 116 -7.97 6.86 0.15
N ASN A 117 -8.74 6.24 1.03
CA ASN A 117 -10.07 6.72 1.39
C ASN A 117 -10.01 8.09 2.09
N HIS A 118 -8.94 8.37 2.86
CA HIS A 118 -8.76 9.69 3.46
C HIS A 118 -8.47 10.78 2.42
N ASP A 119 -7.75 10.45 1.34
CA ASP A 119 -7.50 11.39 0.23
C ASP A 119 -8.80 11.78 -0.49
N TRP A 120 -9.75 10.84 -0.56
CA TRP A 120 -11.12 11.04 -1.04
C TRP A 120 -12.04 11.70 0.00
N ASP A 121 -11.58 12.74 0.70
CA ASP A 121 -12.34 13.45 1.74
C ASP A 121 -12.83 12.52 2.88
N LYS A 122 -12.06 11.47 3.20
CA LYS A 122 -12.50 10.37 4.09
C LYS A 122 -13.81 9.76 3.59
N SER A 123 -13.82 9.39 2.32
CA SER A 123 -14.99 8.93 1.56
C SER A 123 -16.17 9.92 1.63
N GLY A 124 -15.87 11.21 1.65
CA GLY A 124 -16.82 12.33 1.76
C GLY A 124 -17.24 12.91 0.40
N PRO A 125 -18.27 13.77 0.35
CA PRO A 125 -18.84 14.26 -0.91
C PRO A 125 -17.88 15.08 -1.77
N LEU A 126 -16.82 15.65 -1.18
CA LEU A 126 -15.79 16.40 -1.92
C LEU A 126 -14.64 15.52 -2.42
N GLY A 127 -14.72 14.20 -2.25
CA GLY A 127 -13.60 13.29 -2.50
C GLY A 127 -12.97 13.41 -3.89
N LEU A 128 -13.79 13.46 -4.96
CA LEU A 128 -13.29 13.62 -6.33
C LEU A 128 -12.56 14.95 -6.52
N GLU A 129 -13.08 16.03 -5.95
CA GLU A 129 -12.48 17.36 -6.05
C GLU A 129 -11.13 17.41 -5.33
N LYS A 130 -11.07 16.85 -4.11
CA LYS A 130 -9.85 16.82 -3.30
C LYS A 130 -8.75 15.96 -3.90
N VAL A 131 -9.09 14.78 -4.44
CA VAL A 131 -8.12 13.91 -5.14
C VAL A 131 -7.58 14.59 -6.41
N ARG A 132 -8.43 15.29 -7.17
CA ARG A 132 -7.98 16.10 -8.30
C ARG A 132 -7.05 17.22 -7.84
N ARG A 133 -7.42 17.94 -6.78
CA ARG A 133 -6.61 19.01 -6.20
C ARG A 133 -5.22 18.51 -5.78
N GLN A 134 -5.13 17.32 -5.20
CA GLN A 134 -3.87 16.63 -4.88
C GLN A 134 -3.05 16.35 -6.13
N GLY A 135 -3.67 15.80 -7.19
CA GLY A 135 -3.01 15.57 -8.47
C GLY A 135 -2.49 16.87 -9.11
N ASP A 136 -3.28 17.94 -9.07
CA ASP A 136 -2.91 19.26 -9.59
C ASP A 136 -1.73 19.84 -8.83
N PHE A 137 -1.73 19.77 -7.49
CA PHE A 137 -0.58 20.23 -6.69
C PHE A 137 0.72 19.51 -7.04
N LEU A 138 0.66 18.18 -7.24
CA LEU A 138 1.84 17.42 -7.65
C LEU A 138 2.30 17.80 -9.06
N LYS A 139 1.36 18.10 -9.97
CA LYS A 139 1.66 18.57 -11.32
C LYS A 139 2.26 19.98 -11.34
N GLU A 140 1.84 20.86 -10.44
CA GLU A 140 2.40 22.22 -10.26
C GLU A 140 3.91 22.18 -9.95
N GLN A 141 4.44 21.06 -9.44
CA GLN A 141 5.88 20.88 -9.20
C GLN A 141 6.70 20.72 -10.50
N ASN A 142 6.04 20.57 -11.65
CA ASN A 142 6.65 20.42 -12.98
C ASN A 142 7.69 19.28 -13.08
N ASP A 143 7.48 18.20 -12.33
CA ASP A 143 8.35 17.02 -12.31
C ASP A 143 7.61 15.78 -12.85
N LYS A 144 8.03 15.28 -14.02
CA LYS A 144 7.41 14.12 -14.67
C LYS A 144 7.60 12.80 -13.89
N ARG A 145 8.48 12.77 -12.90
CA ARG A 145 8.76 11.60 -12.05
C ARG A 145 8.12 11.73 -10.66
N LEU A 146 7.16 12.65 -10.54
CA LEU A 146 6.32 12.87 -9.37
C LEU A 146 4.86 12.91 -9.84
N ALA A 147 4.02 11.98 -9.40
CA ALA A 147 2.62 11.97 -9.83
C ALA A 147 1.70 11.27 -8.85
N LEU A 148 0.45 11.74 -8.80
CA LEU A 148 -0.69 10.92 -8.37
C LEU A 148 -1.08 9.99 -9.52
N VAL A 149 -1.20 8.71 -9.24
CA VAL A 149 -1.59 7.68 -10.21
C VAL A 149 -2.68 6.79 -9.61
N PRO A 150 -3.80 6.58 -10.34
CA PRO A 150 -4.17 7.24 -11.59
C PRO A 150 -4.48 8.74 -11.40
N GLN A 151 -4.35 9.53 -12.47
CA GLN A 151 -4.60 10.98 -12.43
C GLN A 151 -6.10 11.31 -12.41
N ASN A 152 -6.44 12.55 -12.04
CA ASN A 152 -7.78 13.14 -12.15
C ASN A 152 -8.90 12.43 -11.35
N GLY A 153 -8.57 11.55 -10.41
CA GLY A 153 -9.56 10.69 -9.73
C GLY A 153 -10.14 9.63 -10.65
N CYS A 154 -9.37 9.19 -11.66
CA CYS A 154 -9.72 8.07 -12.53
C CYS A 154 -9.43 6.73 -11.83
N PRO A 155 -10.16 5.65 -12.16
CA PRO A 155 -9.96 4.35 -11.53
C PRO A 155 -8.65 3.65 -11.91
N GLY A 156 -8.08 3.97 -13.08
CA GLY A 156 -6.98 3.21 -13.66
C GLY A 156 -7.45 1.90 -14.32
N PRO A 157 -6.59 0.88 -14.45
CA PRO A 157 -5.19 0.83 -14.00
C PRO A 157 -4.25 1.73 -14.81
N TYR A 158 -3.28 2.33 -14.12
CA TYR A 158 -2.15 3.06 -14.67
C TYR A 158 -0.91 2.15 -14.71
N GLU A 159 -0.30 2.00 -15.88
CA GLU A 159 0.84 1.09 -16.11
C GLU A 159 2.17 1.80 -15.90
N ILE A 160 3.02 1.25 -15.03
CA ILE A 160 4.37 1.75 -14.75
C ILE A 160 5.37 0.62 -15.02
N PRO A 161 6.01 0.59 -16.20
CA PRO A 161 7.07 -0.35 -16.50
C PRO A 161 8.30 -0.08 -15.63
N LEU A 162 8.89 -1.15 -15.07
CA LEU A 162 10.12 -1.09 -14.29
C LEU A 162 11.16 -2.09 -14.87
N ALA A 163 12.41 -1.98 -14.43
CA ALA A 163 13.47 -2.88 -14.87
C ALA A 163 13.29 -4.31 -14.33
N GLY A 164 13.87 -5.30 -15.03
CA GLY A 164 13.87 -6.71 -14.60
C GLY A 164 12.54 -7.42 -14.78
N ASP A 165 11.84 -7.14 -15.89
CA ASP A 165 10.53 -7.71 -16.24
C ASP A 165 9.46 -7.45 -15.17
N LEU A 166 9.54 -6.28 -14.52
CA LEU A 166 8.54 -5.80 -13.58
C LEU A 166 7.60 -4.79 -14.24
N VAL A 167 6.33 -4.86 -13.88
CA VAL A 167 5.36 -3.82 -14.17
C VAL A 167 4.47 -3.60 -12.97
N VAL A 168 4.29 -2.34 -12.57
CA VAL A 168 3.27 -1.95 -11.58
C VAL A 168 2.02 -1.53 -12.34
N LEU A 169 0.88 -2.09 -11.97
CA LEU A 169 -0.44 -1.64 -12.36
C LEU A 169 -1.09 -0.98 -11.14
N ALA A 170 -0.98 0.34 -11.07
CA ALA A 170 -1.55 1.13 -9.99
C ALA A 170 -3.01 1.45 -10.29
N PHE A 171 -3.91 1.26 -9.33
CA PHE A 171 -5.33 1.56 -9.52
C PHE A 171 -5.93 2.18 -8.25
N ASP A 172 -6.94 3.01 -8.45
CA ASP A 172 -7.66 3.64 -7.36
C ASP A 172 -8.72 2.68 -6.83
N SER A 173 -8.40 2.00 -5.73
CA SER A 173 -9.35 1.12 -5.07
C SER A 173 -10.49 1.87 -4.37
N GLU A 174 -10.28 3.12 -3.94
CA GLU A 174 -11.33 3.90 -3.30
C GLU A 174 -12.41 4.29 -4.31
N TRP A 175 -12.06 4.54 -5.57
CA TRP A 175 -13.03 4.77 -6.65
C TRP A 175 -14.15 3.70 -6.69
N TRP A 176 -13.83 2.43 -6.38
CA TRP A 176 -14.80 1.33 -6.32
C TRP A 176 -15.73 1.39 -5.10
N LEU A 177 -15.21 1.85 -3.97
CA LEU A 177 -15.92 1.87 -2.68
C LEU A 177 -16.70 3.16 -2.48
N PHE A 178 -16.19 4.25 -3.07
CA PHE A 178 -16.65 5.62 -2.91
C PHE A 178 -18.17 5.76 -3.14
N PRO A 179 -18.91 6.32 -2.17
CA PRO A 179 -20.38 6.31 -2.19
C PRO A 179 -21.01 7.49 -2.94
N TYR A 180 -20.25 8.55 -3.23
CA TYR A 180 -20.74 9.76 -3.90
C TYR A 180 -20.43 9.74 -5.41
N ASP A 181 -20.84 10.81 -6.09
CA ASP A 181 -20.54 10.99 -7.50
C ASP A 181 -19.03 11.11 -7.74
N LYS A 182 -18.54 10.26 -8.63
CA LYS A 182 -17.13 10.16 -9.05
C LYS A 182 -16.99 10.32 -10.56
N THR A 183 -18.02 10.89 -11.20
CA THR A 183 -18.06 11.08 -12.65
C THR A 183 -17.06 12.15 -13.08
N ASN A 184 -16.23 11.81 -14.05
CA ASN A 184 -15.35 12.75 -14.71
C ASN A 184 -16.00 13.27 -16.01
N PRO A 185 -15.68 14.51 -16.45
CA PRO A 185 -16.03 14.95 -17.79
C PRO A 185 -15.52 13.95 -18.85
N LYS A 186 -16.29 13.83 -19.94
CA LYS A 186 -15.96 12.90 -21.03
C LYS A 186 -14.55 13.14 -21.56
N GLY A 187 -13.75 12.07 -21.66
CA GLY A 187 -12.39 12.11 -22.18
C GLY A 187 -11.30 12.40 -21.15
N VAL A 188 -11.64 12.66 -19.89
CA VAL A 188 -10.65 12.82 -18.80
C VAL A 188 -10.09 11.47 -18.34
N CYS A 189 -10.93 10.44 -18.28
CA CYS A 189 -10.55 9.10 -17.85
C CYS A 189 -10.67 8.08 -18.99
N ASP A 190 -9.67 7.19 -19.08
CA ASP A 190 -9.68 6.03 -19.97
C ASP A 190 -10.81 5.04 -19.65
N CYS A 191 -11.15 4.91 -18.36
CA CYS A 191 -12.19 4.02 -17.85
C CYS A 191 -13.12 4.81 -16.94
N ASN A 192 -14.43 4.60 -17.08
CA ASN A 192 -15.49 5.30 -16.36
C ASN A 192 -16.48 4.31 -15.70
N THR A 193 -16.35 3.01 -16.00
CA THR A 193 -17.18 1.93 -15.42
C THR A 193 -16.29 0.79 -14.89
N GLU A 194 -16.81 0.00 -13.94
CA GLU A 194 -16.11 -1.19 -13.42
C GLU A 194 -15.75 -2.15 -14.56
N GLU A 195 -16.64 -2.34 -15.52
CA GLU A 195 -16.45 -3.22 -16.68
C GLU A 195 -15.30 -2.75 -17.59
N GLU A 196 -15.21 -1.45 -17.85
CA GLU A 196 -14.08 -0.86 -18.61
C GLU A 196 -12.76 -1.05 -17.87
N VAL A 197 -12.74 -0.89 -16.54
CA VAL A 197 -11.54 -1.13 -15.73
C VAL A 197 -11.10 -2.59 -15.84
N ILE A 198 -12.05 -3.54 -15.72
CA ILE A 198 -11.76 -4.98 -15.86
C ILE A 198 -11.25 -5.31 -17.27
N GLU A 199 -11.82 -4.71 -18.33
CA GLU A 199 -11.34 -4.92 -19.69
C GLU A 199 -9.93 -4.35 -19.88
N LYS A 200 -9.64 -3.17 -19.32
CA LYS A 200 -8.31 -2.58 -19.34
C LYS A 200 -7.29 -3.46 -18.63
N PHE A 201 -7.63 -4.06 -17.48
CA PHE A 201 -6.78 -5.04 -16.81
C PHE A 201 -6.47 -6.25 -17.70
N LYS A 202 -7.46 -6.81 -18.43
CA LYS A 202 -7.21 -7.92 -19.36
C LYS A 202 -6.25 -7.53 -20.49
N VAL A 203 -6.42 -6.34 -21.05
CA VAL A 203 -5.53 -5.80 -22.09
C VAL A 203 -4.10 -5.66 -21.54
N LEU A 204 -3.93 -5.11 -20.34
CA LEU A 204 -2.62 -4.95 -19.72
C LEU A 204 -1.98 -6.27 -19.30
N LEU A 205 -2.77 -7.25 -18.85
CA LEU A 205 -2.30 -8.62 -18.61
C LEU A 205 -1.79 -9.25 -19.89
N LYS A 206 -2.53 -9.13 -21.01
CA LYS A 206 -2.08 -9.64 -22.32
C LYS A 206 -0.81 -8.94 -22.80
N LYS A 207 -0.72 -7.61 -22.62
CA LYS A 207 0.45 -6.80 -22.99
C LYS A 207 1.69 -7.20 -22.20
N ASN A 208 1.54 -7.54 -20.92
CA ASN A 208 2.63 -7.83 -20.00
C ASN A 208 2.79 -9.33 -19.68
N GLN A 209 2.35 -10.22 -20.58
CA GLN A 209 2.57 -11.65 -20.43
C GLN A 209 4.07 -11.95 -20.25
N GLY A 210 4.38 -12.79 -19.26
CA GLY A 210 5.74 -13.20 -18.92
C GLY A 210 6.43 -12.29 -17.91
N LYS A 211 5.91 -11.07 -17.66
CA LYS A 211 6.43 -10.16 -16.63
C LYS A 211 5.84 -10.46 -15.26
N THR A 212 6.50 -10.04 -14.21
CA THR A 212 5.88 -9.99 -12.88
C THR A 212 5.05 -8.73 -12.77
N ILE A 213 3.77 -8.93 -12.46
CA ILE A 213 2.78 -7.87 -12.31
C ILE A 213 2.62 -7.57 -10.82
N ILE A 214 2.77 -6.29 -10.48
CA ILE A 214 2.53 -5.77 -9.15
C ILE A 214 1.22 -4.97 -9.22
N LEU A 215 0.19 -5.44 -8.53
CA LEU A 215 -1.06 -4.70 -8.35
C LEU A 215 -0.90 -3.80 -7.14
N ALA A 216 -0.85 -2.49 -7.37
CA ALA A 216 -0.70 -1.50 -6.31
C ALA A 216 -2.00 -0.71 -6.13
N SER A 217 -2.54 -0.72 -4.93
CA SER A 217 -3.77 -0.01 -4.55
C SER A 217 -3.72 0.36 -3.07
N HIS A 218 -4.66 1.16 -2.58
CA HIS A 218 -4.74 1.45 -1.15
C HIS A 218 -5.27 0.27 -0.34
N HIS A 219 -6.34 -0.35 -0.83
CA HIS A 219 -7.09 -1.40 -0.14
C HIS A 219 -6.47 -2.81 -0.31
N PRO A 220 -6.11 -3.52 0.78
CA PRO A 220 -5.58 -4.90 0.71
C PRO A 220 -6.60 -5.91 0.17
N PHE A 221 -6.16 -6.91 -0.58
CA PHE A 221 -7.04 -8.02 -0.98
C PHE A 221 -7.06 -9.12 0.09
N GLN A 222 -6.03 -9.15 0.93
CA GLN A 222 -5.92 -10.03 2.08
C GLN A 222 -5.37 -9.23 3.25
N THR A 223 -5.96 -9.35 4.42
CA THR A 223 -5.41 -8.73 5.62
C THR A 223 -5.83 -9.47 6.88
N TYR A 224 -4.97 -9.42 7.90
CA TYR A 224 -5.26 -9.85 9.26
C TYR A 224 -5.31 -8.68 10.24
N GLY A 225 -5.51 -7.45 9.74
CA GLY A 225 -5.72 -6.26 10.54
C GLY A 225 -7.20 -5.93 10.75
N SER A 226 -7.43 -4.79 11.39
CA SER A 226 -8.76 -4.38 11.88
C SER A 226 -9.81 -4.18 10.77
N HIS A 227 -9.41 -3.71 9.59
CA HIS A 227 -10.31 -3.58 8.43
C HIS A 227 -10.64 -4.92 7.77
N GLY A 228 -9.84 -5.96 8.04
CA GLY A 228 -10.16 -7.36 7.76
C GLY A 228 -11.07 -8.02 8.81
N GLY A 229 -11.52 -7.28 9.83
CA GLY A 229 -12.35 -7.80 10.92
C GLY A 229 -11.58 -8.47 12.05
N TYR A 230 -10.26 -8.27 12.15
CA TYR A 230 -9.43 -8.82 13.22
C TYR A 230 -9.19 -7.77 14.31
N TYR A 231 -9.77 -8.02 15.49
CA TYR A 231 -9.72 -7.09 16.63
C TYR A 231 -8.98 -7.70 17.82
N SER A 232 -8.45 -6.84 18.70
CA SER A 232 -7.78 -7.27 19.92
C SER A 232 -8.78 -7.63 21.02
N TRP A 233 -8.34 -8.37 22.05
CA TRP A 233 -9.15 -8.61 23.26
C TRP A 233 -9.59 -7.30 23.92
N LYS A 234 -8.76 -6.25 23.87
CA LYS A 234 -9.11 -4.93 24.37
C LYS A 234 -10.30 -4.35 23.61
N ASP A 235 -10.35 -4.52 22.28
CA ASP A 235 -11.45 -3.99 21.47
C ASP A 235 -12.78 -4.72 21.76
N HIS A 236 -12.72 -6.01 22.10
CA HIS A 236 -13.90 -6.78 22.50
C HIS A 236 -14.43 -6.42 23.90
N ILE A 237 -13.54 -6.06 24.83
CA ILE A 237 -13.92 -5.76 26.21
C ILE A 237 -14.23 -4.26 26.38
N PHE A 238 -13.50 -3.39 25.69
CA PHE A 238 -13.55 -1.94 25.81
C PHE A 238 -13.76 -1.26 24.44
N PRO A 239 -14.88 -1.53 23.75
CA PRO A 239 -15.12 -1.07 22.37
C PRO A 239 -15.13 0.46 22.23
N LEU A 240 -15.52 1.19 23.28
CA LEU A 240 -15.59 2.65 23.28
C LEU A 240 -14.21 3.30 23.18
N THR A 241 -13.13 2.54 23.44
CA THR A 241 -11.75 3.02 23.23
C THR A 241 -11.43 3.28 21.76
N ALA A 242 -12.21 2.72 20.82
CA ALA A 242 -12.11 3.02 19.39
C ALA A 242 -12.67 4.41 19.02
N ILE A 243 -13.59 4.96 19.82
CA ILE A 243 -14.16 6.30 19.63
C ILE A 243 -13.35 7.33 20.40
N ASN A 244 -12.94 6.99 21.63
CA ASN A 244 -12.10 7.83 22.46
C ASN A 244 -11.21 6.94 23.33
N HIS A 245 -9.89 7.05 23.15
CA HIS A 245 -8.90 6.23 23.84
C HIS A 245 -8.95 6.27 25.38
N LYS A 246 -9.66 7.23 25.98
CA LYS A 246 -9.86 7.34 27.44
C LYS A 246 -11.06 6.54 27.96
N LEU A 247 -11.95 6.04 27.10
CA LEU A 247 -13.19 5.35 27.51
C LEU A 247 -12.98 3.84 27.75
N TYR A 248 -12.25 3.49 28.83
CA TYR A 248 -12.07 2.12 29.30
C TYR A 248 -13.28 1.60 30.09
N ILE A 249 -14.45 1.59 29.46
CA ILE A 249 -15.67 1.06 30.07
C ILE A 249 -15.84 -0.38 29.59
N PRO A 250 -15.74 -1.39 30.49
CA PRO A 250 -15.89 -2.78 30.09
C PRO A 250 -17.35 -3.02 29.71
N LEU A 251 -17.58 -3.44 28.47
CA LEU A 251 -18.88 -3.82 27.96
C LEU A 251 -18.83 -5.28 27.52
N PRO A 252 -18.71 -6.27 28.41
CA PRO A 252 -18.87 -7.67 28.02
C PRO A 252 -20.27 -7.88 27.43
N VAL A 253 -20.42 -8.77 26.45
CA VAL A 253 -21.67 -9.07 25.71
C VAL A 253 -22.10 -7.97 24.71
N ILE A 254 -22.22 -6.71 25.14
CA ILE A 254 -22.58 -5.57 24.24
C ILE A 254 -21.37 -5.03 23.48
N GLY A 255 -20.17 -5.12 24.05
CA GLY A 255 -18.93 -4.74 23.39
C GLY A 255 -18.43 -5.77 22.41
N SER A 256 -18.87 -7.02 22.49
CA SER A 256 -18.78 -7.98 21.39
C SER A 256 -19.69 -7.58 20.23
N LEU A 257 -20.81 -6.92 20.53
CA LEU A 257 -21.74 -6.39 19.54
C LEU A 257 -21.15 -5.17 18.80
N TYR A 258 -20.17 -4.42 19.30
CA TYR A 258 -19.61 -3.27 18.55
C TYR A 258 -18.67 -3.65 17.39
N PRO A 259 -17.65 -4.52 17.54
CA PRO A 259 -16.97 -5.16 16.41
C PRO A 259 -17.94 -5.94 15.52
N LEU A 260 -18.97 -6.58 16.10
CA LEU A 260 -20.03 -7.22 15.33
C LEU A 260 -20.85 -6.18 14.53
N LEU A 261 -21.19 -5.04 15.10
CA LEU A 261 -21.97 -3.96 14.48
C LEU A 261 -21.15 -3.26 13.40
N ARG A 262 -19.84 -3.08 13.57
CA ARG A 262 -18.96 -2.65 12.48
C ARG A 262 -18.86 -3.71 11.38
N SER A 263 -18.91 -5.00 11.75
CA SER A 263 -19.02 -6.10 10.78
C SER A 263 -20.43 -6.28 10.16
N VAL A 264 -21.46 -5.61 10.69
CA VAL A 264 -22.89 -5.77 10.28
C VAL A 264 -23.43 -4.50 9.60
N PHE A 265 -23.15 -3.31 10.13
CA PHE A 265 -23.23 -2.00 9.44
C PHE A 265 -21.93 -1.80 8.68
N VAL A 266 -21.79 -2.59 7.62
CA VAL A 266 -20.52 -2.77 6.94
C VAL A 266 -20.09 -1.46 6.29
N ASN A 267 -19.03 -0.86 6.81
CA ASN A 267 -18.39 0.27 6.17
C ASN A 267 -17.82 -0.19 4.82
N PRO A 268 -18.02 0.51 3.70
CA PRO A 268 -17.38 0.18 2.42
C PRO A 268 -15.88 -0.08 2.52
N GLU A 269 -15.21 0.59 3.45
CA GLU A 269 -13.78 0.48 3.78
C GLU A 269 -13.39 -0.84 4.49
N ASP A 270 -14.34 -1.58 5.03
CA ASP A 270 -14.05 -2.86 5.69
C ASP A 270 -14.22 -4.01 4.67
N GLN A 271 -13.28 -4.97 4.66
CA GLN A 271 -13.23 -6.02 3.63
C GLN A 271 -14.52 -6.85 3.53
N ALA A 272 -15.29 -6.99 4.61
CA ALA A 272 -16.56 -7.72 4.60
C ALA A 272 -17.62 -7.07 3.68
N HIS A 273 -17.42 -5.83 3.21
CA HIS A 273 -18.38 -5.11 2.39
C HIS A 273 -18.52 -5.72 0.99
N LYS A 274 -19.76 -5.78 0.49
CA LYS A 274 -20.05 -6.39 -0.83
C LYS A 274 -19.33 -5.70 -1.98
N LYS A 275 -19.20 -4.37 -1.96
CA LYS A 275 -18.46 -3.64 -3.02
C LYS A 275 -16.98 -3.99 -3.01
N TYR A 276 -16.38 -4.09 -1.82
CA TYR A 276 -14.97 -4.47 -1.65
C TYR A 276 -14.74 -5.91 -2.13
N GLN A 277 -15.57 -6.85 -1.68
CA GLN A 277 -15.51 -8.24 -2.15
C GLN A 277 -15.72 -8.36 -3.67
N ARG A 278 -16.59 -7.53 -4.26
CA ARG A 278 -16.78 -7.47 -5.72
C ARG A 278 -15.53 -6.94 -6.43
N MET A 279 -14.90 -5.89 -5.92
CA MET A 279 -13.64 -5.38 -6.47
C MET A 279 -12.55 -6.47 -6.44
N ILE A 280 -12.33 -7.10 -5.28
CA ILE A 280 -11.35 -8.18 -5.11
C ILE A 280 -11.62 -9.30 -6.12
N SER A 281 -12.82 -9.86 -6.11
CA SER A 281 -13.17 -11.00 -6.97
C SER A 281 -13.13 -10.68 -8.47
N SER A 282 -13.48 -9.46 -8.87
CA SER A 282 -13.45 -9.04 -10.27
C SER A 282 -12.01 -8.87 -10.77
N ILE A 283 -11.15 -8.24 -9.97
CA ILE A 283 -9.74 -8.01 -10.32
C ILE A 283 -8.96 -9.32 -10.26
N ASP A 284 -9.04 -10.10 -9.17
CA ASP A 284 -8.38 -11.41 -9.09
C ASP A 284 -8.88 -12.37 -10.19
N GLY A 285 -10.14 -12.24 -10.58
CA GLY A 285 -10.72 -12.98 -11.69
C GLY A 285 -9.97 -12.79 -13.01
N VAL A 286 -9.47 -11.57 -13.29
CA VAL A 286 -8.67 -11.28 -14.49
C VAL A 286 -7.34 -12.04 -14.47
N PHE A 287 -6.71 -12.11 -13.29
CA PHE A 287 -5.38 -12.71 -13.12
C PHE A 287 -5.42 -14.21 -12.80
N LYS A 288 -6.59 -14.83 -12.78
CA LYS A 288 -6.76 -16.25 -12.49
C LYS A 288 -5.90 -17.11 -13.43
N GLY A 289 -4.97 -17.86 -12.85
CA GLY A 289 -4.04 -18.72 -13.59
C GLY A 289 -2.74 -18.03 -14.04
N TYR A 290 -2.57 -16.74 -13.74
CA TYR A 290 -1.31 -16.03 -13.86
C TYR A 290 -0.59 -16.05 -12.50
N ASN A 291 0.53 -16.76 -12.43
CA ASN A 291 1.19 -17.03 -11.14
C ASN A 291 2.10 -15.89 -10.67
N ASN A 292 2.40 -14.92 -11.55
CA ASN A 292 3.36 -13.85 -11.29
C ASN A 292 2.67 -12.53 -10.93
N VAL A 293 1.73 -12.59 -9.98
CA VAL A 293 1.03 -11.41 -9.43
C VAL A 293 1.32 -11.23 -7.96
N ILE A 294 1.64 -9.99 -7.58
CA ILE A 294 1.84 -9.57 -6.19
C ILE A 294 0.94 -8.37 -5.92
N HIS A 295 0.22 -8.41 -4.80
CA HIS A 295 -0.61 -7.31 -4.34
C HIS A 295 0.17 -6.48 -3.32
N MET A 296 0.08 -5.16 -3.43
CA MET A 296 0.71 -4.20 -2.53
C MET A 296 -0.28 -3.15 -2.11
N SER A 297 -0.42 -2.94 -0.80
CA SER A 297 -1.40 -2.01 -0.25
C SER A 297 -1.00 -1.33 1.06
N GLY A 298 -1.75 -0.30 1.44
CA GLY A 298 -1.73 0.34 2.76
C GLY A 298 -2.99 -0.02 3.54
N HIS A 299 -3.69 1.01 4.04
CA HIS A 299 -5.04 1.01 4.65
C HIS A 299 -5.14 0.31 6.01
N ASP A 300 -4.72 -0.94 6.06
CA ASP A 300 -4.53 -1.61 7.34
C ASP A 300 -3.29 -1.01 7.98
N HIS A 301 -3.50 -0.31 9.12
CA HIS A 301 -2.45 0.43 9.80
C HIS A 301 -1.38 -0.48 10.44
N GLY A 302 -0.59 -1.18 9.64
CA GLY A 302 0.40 -2.15 10.05
C GLY A 302 1.17 -2.75 8.88
N LEU A 303 2.08 -3.65 9.20
CA LEU A 303 2.97 -4.30 8.25
C LEU A 303 2.67 -5.79 8.16
N GLN A 304 2.41 -6.32 6.97
CA GLN A 304 2.09 -7.73 6.79
C GLN A 304 2.73 -8.30 5.52
N PHE A 305 3.24 -9.53 5.63
CA PHE A 305 3.57 -10.37 4.48
C PHE A 305 2.67 -11.60 4.54
N ILE A 306 1.69 -11.66 3.63
CA ILE A 306 0.72 -12.76 3.56
C ILE A 306 1.00 -13.54 2.29
N LYS A 307 1.05 -14.87 2.44
CA LYS A 307 1.28 -15.77 1.32
C LYS A 307 0.32 -16.94 1.35
N ASN A 308 -0.65 -16.92 0.44
CA ASN A 308 -1.53 -18.04 0.15
C ASN A 308 -1.34 -18.50 -1.31
N SER A 309 -2.40 -18.54 -2.13
CA SER A 309 -2.31 -18.66 -3.59
C SER A 309 -1.63 -17.47 -4.27
N GLN A 310 -1.65 -16.29 -3.65
CA GLN A 310 -1.00 -15.06 -4.09
C GLN A 310 -0.18 -14.47 -2.95
N ILE A 311 0.69 -13.52 -3.29
CA ILE A 311 1.44 -12.73 -2.31
C ILE A 311 0.70 -11.40 -2.11
N GLN A 312 0.46 -11.06 -0.86
CA GLN A 312 -0.01 -9.75 -0.44
C GLN A 312 1.00 -9.12 0.52
N VAL A 313 1.41 -7.91 0.18
CA VAL A 313 2.24 -7.02 1.00
C VAL A 313 1.35 -5.90 1.51
N VAL A 314 1.29 -5.71 2.82
CA VAL A 314 0.64 -4.56 3.46
C VAL A 314 1.71 -3.71 4.12
N SER A 315 1.74 -2.42 3.78
CA SER A 315 2.73 -1.45 4.25
C SER A 315 2.05 -0.16 4.76
N GLY A 316 1.01 -0.27 5.57
CA GLY A 316 0.20 0.87 6.01
C GLY A 316 0.63 1.52 7.33
N SER A 317 1.92 1.51 7.67
CA SER A 317 2.41 1.92 9.00
C SER A 317 3.28 3.19 8.96
N GLY A 318 3.01 4.09 8.01
CA GLY A 318 3.79 5.32 7.80
C GLY A 318 3.63 6.33 8.95
N ALA A 319 2.39 6.63 9.32
CA ALA A 319 2.03 7.57 10.39
C ALA A 319 0.86 7.08 11.28
N LYS A 320 0.23 5.96 10.94
CA LYS A 320 -0.79 5.29 11.76
C LYS A 320 -0.35 3.90 12.16
N HIS A 321 -0.93 3.37 13.24
CA HIS A 321 -0.79 1.97 13.61
C HIS A 321 -2.05 1.47 14.31
N SER A 322 -2.43 0.23 14.03
CA SER A 322 -3.58 -0.47 14.60
C SER A 322 -3.26 -1.95 14.81
N TYR A 323 -4.14 -2.66 15.50
CA TYR A 323 -3.94 -4.08 15.78
C TYR A 323 -3.87 -4.92 14.49
N VAL A 324 -2.90 -5.84 14.45
CA VAL A 324 -2.75 -6.84 13.40
C VAL A 324 -2.48 -8.19 14.07
N ARG A 325 -3.18 -9.23 13.61
CA ARG A 325 -2.97 -10.61 14.05
C ARG A 325 -2.00 -11.32 13.10
N LYS A 326 -1.12 -12.16 13.65
CA LYS A 326 -0.40 -13.16 12.83
C LYS A 326 -1.36 -14.30 12.47
N GLY A 327 -2.05 -14.15 11.34
CA GLY A 327 -2.95 -15.15 10.78
C GLY A 327 -2.22 -16.38 10.21
N LYS A 328 -2.99 -17.38 9.75
CA LYS A 328 -2.46 -18.67 9.27
C LYS A 328 -1.48 -18.53 8.09
N ASP A 329 -1.77 -17.60 7.18
CA ASP A 329 -1.00 -17.38 5.96
C ASP A 329 -0.06 -16.16 6.09
N ALA A 330 -0.06 -15.49 7.26
CA ALA A 330 0.82 -14.35 7.53
C ALA A 330 2.19 -14.86 8.00
N LEU A 331 3.17 -14.79 7.11
CA LEU A 331 4.56 -15.09 7.46
C LEU A 331 5.14 -13.99 8.37
N TYR A 332 4.67 -12.76 8.18
CA TYR A 332 5.00 -11.61 9.01
C TYR A 332 3.77 -10.73 9.26
N ALA A 333 3.66 -10.19 10.47
CA ALA A 333 2.64 -9.25 10.90
C ALA A 333 3.20 -8.38 12.05
N SER A 334 3.07 -7.06 11.94
CA SER A 334 3.55 -6.11 12.95
C SER A 334 2.69 -4.84 12.95
N THR A 335 2.47 -4.28 14.12
CA THR A 335 1.77 -2.99 14.32
C THR A 335 2.76 -1.84 14.50
N LYS A 336 4.07 -2.10 14.37
CA LYS A 336 5.09 -1.07 14.59
C LYS A 336 5.14 -0.11 13.40
N PRO A 337 5.43 1.18 13.62
CA PRO A 337 5.73 2.13 12.55
C PRO A 337 6.80 1.58 11.61
N GLY A 338 6.65 1.75 10.31
CA GLY A 338 7.59 1.20 9.35
C GLY A 338 7.12 1.16 7.90
N TYR A 339 7.91 0.49 7.07
CA TYR A 339 7.73 0.44 5.63
C TYR A 339 8.34 -0.84 5.03
N VAL A 340 8.11 -1.06 3.74
CA VAL A 340 8.57 -2.26 3.03
C VAL A 340 9.43 -1.89 1.83
N ILE A 341 10.49 -2.67 1.60
CA ILE A 341 11.27 -2.66 0.37
C ILE A 341 11.01 -3.95 -0.39
N MET A 342 10.77 -3.84 -1.70
CA MET A 342 10.80 -4.96 -2.63
C MET A 342 11.96 -4.78 -3.61
N ASP A 343 12.90 -5.71 -3.63
CA ASP A 343 13.98 -5.75 -4.61
C ASP A 343 13.74 -6.83 -5.67
N ARG A 344 13.92 -6.45 -6.92
CA ARG A 344 14.08 -7.37 -8.05
C ARG A 344 15.55 -7.70 -8.22
N MET A 345 15.92 -8.96 -7.99
CA MET A 345 17.31 -9.43 -8.02
C MET A 345 17.70 -9.99 -9.40
N ARG A 346 18.95 -9.84 -9.85
CA ARG A 346 19.41 -10.38 -11.15
C ARG A 346 19.20 -11.90 -11.30
N ASN A 347 19.18 -12.65 -10.21
CA ASN A 347 19.00 -14.10 -10.17
C ASN A 347 17.53 -14.57 -10.22
N ASN A 348 16.60 -13.73 -10.68
CA ASN A 348 15.17 -14.05 -10.75
C ASN A 348 14.46 -14.23 -9.39
N TYR A 349 15.02 -13.66 -8.32
CA TYR A 349 14.32 -13.54 -7.04
C TYR A 349 13.69 -12.16 -6.87
N LEU A 350 12.64 -12.15 -6.06
CA LEU A 350 12.12 -10.98 -5.38
C LEU A 350 12.47 -11.07 -3.92
N ARG A 351 13.05 -10.00 -3.37
CA ARG A 351 13.32 -9.91 -1.93
C ARG A 351 12.40 -8.87 -1.33
N PHE A 352 11.70 -9.24 -0.27
CA PHE A 352 10.91 -8.33 0.54
C PHE A 352 11.61 -8.12 1.86
N THR A 353 11.84 -6.86 2.23
CA THR A 353 12.52 -6.46 3.45
C THR A 353 11.65 -5.46 4.20
N TYR A 354 11.34 -5.77 5.46
CA TYR A 354 10.48 -4.95 6.30
C TYR A 354 11.35 -4.22 7.30
N TYR A 355 11.17 -2.90 7.38
CA TYR A 355 11.78 -2.04 8.37
C TYR A 355 10.72 -1.55 9.33
N ALA A 356 10.99 -1.62 10.63
CA ALA A 356 10.08 -1.10 11.63
C ALA A 356 10.83 -0.53 12.83
N GLN A 357 10.13 0.33 13.59
CA GLN A 357 10.70 0.99 14.75
C GLN A 357 10.86 0.01 15.93
N THR A 358 12.09 -0.21 16.37
CA THR A 358 12.53 -0.99 17.54
C THR A 358 13.37 -0.09 18.43
N ASP A 359 12.98 0.09 19.69
CA ASP A 359 13.73 0.87 20.69
C ASP A 359 14.19 2.26 20.21
N GLY A 360 13.31 2.95 19.49
CA GLY A 360 13.55 4.29 18.96
C GLY A 360 14.35 4.35 17.65
N LYS A 361 14.77 3.22 17.08
CA LYS A 361 15.48 3.14 15.80
C LYS A 361 14.69 2.32 14.78
N PHE A 362 14.91 2.55 13.49
CA PHE A 362 14.34 1.72 12.44
C PHE A 362 15.33 0.64 12.03
N GLU A 363 14.92 -0.62 12.14
CA GLU A 363 15.76 -1.78 11.86
C GLU A 363 15.05 -2.75 10.92
N GLN A 364 15.83 -3.58 10.22
CA GLN A 364 15.26 -4.69 9.47
C GLN A 364 14.68 -5.73 10.45
N VAL A 365 13.36 -5.87 10.45
CA VAL A 365 12.62 -6.74 11.38
C VAL A 365 12.15 -8.04 10.74
N PHE A 366 12.10 -8.09 9.41
CA PHE A 366 11.75 -9.30 8.65
C PHE A 366 12.29 -9.21 7.23
N TYR A 367 12.64 -10.36 6.65
CA TYR A 367 12.89 -10.46 5.22
C TYR A 367 12.50 -11.85 4.69
N THR A 368 12.14 -11.89 3.41
CA THR A 368 11.90 -13.13 2.68
C THR A 368 12.28 -12.98 1.22
N GLU A 369 12.69 -14.07 0.59
CA GLU A 369 12.98 -14.11 -0.84
C GLU A 369 12.06 -15.08 -1.55
N CYS A 370 11.52 -14.65 -2.68
CA CYS A 370 10.57 -15.40 -3.48
C CYS A 370 11.14 -15.59 -4.89
N LYS A 371 11.30 -16.84 -5.31
CA LYS A 371 11.73 -17.17 -6.67
C LYS A 371 10.57 -17.00 -7.64
N LEU A 372 10.78 -16.23 -8.71
CA LEU A 372 9.83 -16.04 -9.81
C LEU A 372 9.74 -17.27 -10.74
#